data_AF-A0A6C1QFH7-F1
#
_entry.id   AF-A0A6C1QFH7-F1
#
_cell.length_a   1.000
_cell.length_b   1.000
_cell.length_c   1.000
_cell.angle_alpha   90.00
_cell.angle_beta   90.00
_cell.angle_gamma   90.00
#
_symmetry.space_group_name_H-M   'P 1'
#
loop_
_entity.id
_entity.type
_entity.pdbx_description
1 polymer ?
#
loop_
_entity_poly.entity_id
_entity_poly.type
_entity_poly.pdbx_seq_one_letter_code
_entity_poly.pdbx_strand_id
1 'polypeptide(L)'
;MKSLSVLYLVFVMSITAASQTVRIDFRPGTSDDIDLIIQEGLRTIGMESYVNYHGRSEHKEYDYILKYDETDRSLRFNLYTKNGSRMRISESPLRRRNFHRAVATSLSELFNQRVRLQRGERQYPLRIAVRSHVEKIDSAIYFIRVHTGDYRFIDGLEESFLNIARHHTSNYKTWYRHTKEQRDSQYGLMVTSTLTHELRGIVIGIEGEEPIRLNEPPDVYLSYMNEQNLTPGIDISFHAETTDSTGVVFIARDTGPIGRLLKYTVFINGKWFCNIANARYIKHILPAGEQTLAVQRSGDRLRSSTQEITLDIEPGEIILLKIVQTSELLFRAFLVELEDHEALEIFPNLRVNEHCW
;
A
#
# COMPACT_ATOMS: atom_id res chain seq x y z
N MET A 1 -19.59 -13.03 -62.63
CA MET A 1 -18.94 -11.74 -62.24
C MET A 1 -19.68 -10.94 -61.17
N LYS A 2 -21.00 -11.03 -60.99
CA LYS A 2 -21.73 -10.27 -59.94
C LYS A 2 -21.50 -10.77 -58.49
N SER A 3 -21.06 -12.01 -58.29
CA SER A 3 -20.81 -12.59 -56.96
C SER A 3 -19.48 -12.15 -56.32
N LEU A 4 -18.47 -11.80 -57.13
CA LEU A 4 -17.16 -11.38 -56.62
C LEU A 4 -17.20 -9.96 -56.02
N SER A 5 -18.04 -9.08 -56.58
CA SER A 5 -18.19 -7.69 -56.12
C SER A 5 -18.91 -7.57 -54.77
N VAL A 6 -19.85 -8.47 -54.47
CA VAL A 6 -20.55 -8.49 -53.17
C VAL A 6 -19.62 -9.01 -52.06
N LEU A 7 -18.76 -9.98 -52.37
CA LEU A 7 -17.77 -10.48 -51.41
C LEU A 7 -16.73 -9.42 -51.04
N TYR A 8 -16.29 -8.60 -52.01
CA TYR A 8 -15.35 -7.51 -51.78
C TYR A 8 -15.97 -6.38 -50.93
N LEU A 9 -17.27 -6.10 -51.10
CA LEU A 9 -17.97 -5.06 -50.35
C LEU A 9 -18.20 -5.46 -48.87
N VAL A 10 -18.45 -6.75 -48.60
CA VAL A 10 -18.52 -7.27 -47.22
C VAL A 10 -17.14 -7.31 -46.56
N PHE A 11 -16.08 -7.62 -47.33
CA PHE A 11 -14.71 -7.62 -46.81
C PHE A 11 -14.20 -6.20 -46.51
N VAL A 12 -14.52 -5.20 -47.34
CA VAL A 12 -14.10 -3.80 -47.14
C VAL A 12 -14.89 -3.12 -46.01
N MET A 13 -16.17 -3.45 -45.81
CA MET A 13 -16.92 -2.95 -44.64
C MET A 13 -16.48 -3.56 -43.30
N SER A 14 -15.67 -4.64 -43.33
CA SER A 14 -15.11 -5.25 -42.11
C SER A 14 -13.77 -4.63 -41.69
N ILE A 15 -13.18 -3.75 -42.51
CA ILE A 15 -11.79 -3.27 -42.34
C ILE A 15 -11.71 -1.85 -41.75
N THR A 16 -12.83 -1.15 -41.53
CA THR A 16 -12.79 0.28 -41.13
C THR A 16 -13.63 0.64 -39.91
N ALA A 17 -13.94 -0.33 -39.04
CA ALA A 17 -14.19 0.04 -37.64
C ALA A 17 -12.82 0.32 -37.01
N ALA A 18 -12.32 1.54 -37.15
CA ALA A 18 -11.17 1.99 -36.39
C ALA A 18 -11.44 1.66 -34.91
N SER A 19 -10.54 0.91 -34.29
CA SER A 19 -10.64 0.55 -32.88
C SER A 19 -10.74 1.83 -32.08
N GLN A 20 -11.91 2.08 -31.48
CA GLN A 20 -12.10 3.27 -30.68
C GLN A 20 -11.23 3.18 -29.44
N THR A 21 -10.57 4.28 -29.10
CA THR A 21 -9.65 4.35 -27.97
C THR A 21 -10.31 5.05 -26.79
N VAL A 22 -10.32 4.38 -25.63
CA VAL A 22 -10.84 4.92 -24.37
C VAL A 22 -9.70 5.26 -23.44
N ARG A 23 -9.61 6.53 -23.06
CA ARG A 23 -8.77 6.98 -21.96
C ARG A 23 -9.53 6.77 -20.65
N ILE A 24 -8.97 5.97 -19.74
CA ILE A 24 -9.54 5.76 -18.40
C ILE A 24 -8.85 6.75 -17.47
N ASP A 25 -9.56 7.75 -16.95
CA ASP A 25 -8.97 8.66 -15.96
C ASP A 25 -9.00 7.98 -14.58
N PHE A 26 -7.81 7.68 -14.07
CA PHE A 26 -7.62 7.02 -12.78
C PHE A 26 -8.08 7.88 -11.60
N ARG A 27 -8.47 7.20 -10.51
CA ARG A 27 -8.77 7.81 -9.23
C ARG A 27 -7.95 7.15 -8.11
N PRO A 28 -7.08 7.90 -7.42
CA PRO A 28 -6.34 7.39 -6.26
C PRO A 28 -7.25 6.82 -5.17
N GLY A 29 -6.75 5.82 -4.43
CA GLY A 29 -7.42 5.26 -3.26
C GLY A 29 -8.56 4.27 -3.54
N THR A 30 -8.73 3.82 -4.78
CA THR A 30 -9.73 2.78 -5.11
C THR A 30 -9.33 1.43 -4.56
N SER A 31 -10.29 0.67 -4.03
CA SER A 31 -10.00 -0.50 -3.18
C SER A 31 -9.57 -1.78 -3.93
N ASP A 32 -9.53 -1.74 -5.25
CA ASP A 32 -9.19 -2.86 -6.15
C ASP A 32 -8.59 -2.33 -7.48
N ASP A 33 -8.15 -3.24 -8.35
CA ASP A 33 -7.66 -2.95 -9.71
C ASP A 33 -8.79 -2.66 -10.70
N ILE A 34 -9.69 -1.75 -10.33
CA ILE A 34 -10.90 -1.43 -11.09
C ILE A 34 -10.54 -1.02 -12.53
N ASP A 35 -9.48 -0.23 -12.71
CA ASP A 35 -8.94 0.20 -13.99
C ASP A 35 -8.45 -0.97 -14.87
N LEU A 36 -7.77 -1.97 -14.30
CA LEU A 36 -7.37 -3.17 -15.04
C LEU A 36 -8.60 -4.00 -15.48
N ILE A 37 -9.59 -4.13 -14.58
CA ILE A 37 -10.86 -4.79 -14.89
C ILE A 37 -11.61 -4.05 -16.01
N ILE A 38 -11.55 -2.70 -16.01
CA ILE A 38 -12.12 -1.88 -17.08
C ILE A 38 -11.40 -2.13 -18.40
N GLN A 39 -10.06 -2.12 -18.41
CA GLN A 39 -9.28 -2.39 -19.61
C GLN A 39 -9.59 -3.77 -20.20
N GLU A 40 -9.69 -4.80 -19.35
CA GLU A 40 -10.11 -6.14 -19.79
C GLU A 40 -11.50 -6.09 -20.43
N GLY A 41 -12.45 -5.38 -19.81
CA GLY A 41 -13.82 -5.25 -20.28
C GLY A 41 -13.91 -4.56 -21.63
N LEU A 42 -13.21 -3.43 -21.80
CA LEU A 42 -13.11 -2.68 -23.05
C LEU A 42 -12.48 -3.51 -24.16
N ARG A 43 -11.42 -4.27 -23.84
CA ARG A 43 -10.80 -5.20 -24.79
C ARG A 43 -11.78 -6.27 -25.28
N THR A 44 -12.69 -6.76 -24.42
CA THR A 44 -13.67 -7.79 -24.83
C THR A 44 -14.70 -7.29 -25.85
N ILE A 45 -14.88 -5.97 -25.97
CA ILE A 45 -15.75 -5.31 -26.95
C ILE A 45 -14.94 -4.65 -28.08
N GLY A 46 -13.67 -5.02 -28.23
CA GLY A 46 -12.82 -4.57 -29.34
C GLY A 46 -12.38 -3.11 -29.26
N MET A 47 -12.38 -2.51 -28.06
CA MET A 47 -11.87 -1.17 -27.84
C MET A 47 -10.43 -1.21 -27.33
N GLU A 48 -9.61 -0.30 -27.85
CA GLU A 48 -8.32 0.01 -27.25
C GLU A 48 -8.52 0.87 -26.02
N SER A 49 -7.66 0.69 -25.01
CA SER A 49 -7.74 1.50 -23.81
C SER A 49 -6.40 1.65 -23.15
N TYR A 50 -6.19 2.83 -22.57
CA TYR A 50 -5.08 3.11 -21.69
C TYR A 50 -5.58 3.90 -20.50
N VAL A 51 -4.88 3.78 -19.39
CA VAL A 51 -5.21 4.53 -18.19
C VAL A 51 -4.36 5.80 -18.14
N ASN A 52 -5.01 6.94 -17.90
CA ASN A 52 -4.39 8.24 -17.73
C ASN A 52 -4.21 8.52 -16.24
N TYR A 53 -2.95 8.68 -15.87
CA TYR A 53 -2.48 8.72 -14.50
C TYR A 53 -2.01 10.13 -14.19
N HIS A 54 -2.89 10.98 -13.66
CA HIS A 54 -2.56 12.37 -13.35
C HIS A 54 -1.86 13.12 -14.50
N GLY A 55 -2.32 12.90 -15.74
CA GLY A 55 -1.80 13.60 -16.92
C GLY A 55 -0.65 12.91 -17.64
N ARG A 56 -0.07 11.83 -17.11
CA ARG A 56 1.10 11.13 -17.71
C ARG A 56 0.85 10.63 -19.14
N SER A 57 -0.40 10.39 -19.51
CA SER A 57 -0.79 9.90 -20.83
C SER A 57 -1.63 10.92 -21.61
N GLU A 58 -1.63 12.21 -21.23
CA GLU A 58 -2.42 13.25 -21.91
C GLU A 58 -2.05 13.44 -23.39
N HIS A 59 -0.83 13.08 -23.75
CA HIS A 59 -0.33 13.18 -25.13
C HIS A 59 -0.87 12.08 -26.06
N LYS A 60 -1.46 11.00 -25.53
CA LYS A 60 -2.00 9.90 -26.36
C LYS A 60 -3.34 10.28 -26.94
N GLU A 61 -3.61 9.91 -28.18
CA GLU A 61 -4.92 10.13 -28.79
C GLU A 61 -5.98 9.22 -28.18
N TYR A 62 -7.21 9.73 -28.07
CA TYR A 62 -8.37 9.00 -27.57
C TYR A 62 -9.66 9.56 -28.16
N ASP A 63 -10.68 8.72 -28.24
CA ASP A 63 -12.03 9.10 -28.66
C ASP A 63 -12.91 9.47 -27.46
N TYR A 64 -12.72 8.74 -26.35
CA TYR A 64 -13.52 8.88 -25.14
C TYR A 64 -12.68 8.99 -23.89
N ILE A 65 -13.24 9.67 -22.89
CA ILE A 65 -12.73 9.69 -21.51
C ILE A 65 -13.73 8.94 -20.64
N LEU A 66 -13.25 7.96 -19.90
CA LEU A 66 -14.02 7.22 -18.91
C LEU A 66 -13.52 7.56 -17.52
N LYS A 67 -14.39 8.15 -16.69
CA LYS A 67 -14.13 8.42 -15.27
C LYS A 67 -14.96 7.49 -14.42
N TYR A 68 -14.43 7.08 -13.27
CA TYR A 68 -15.18 6.27 -12.31
C TYR A 68 -15.08 6.79 -10.87
N ASP A 69 -16.10 6.46 -10.08
CA ASP A 69 -16.20 6.77 -8.66
C ASP A 69 -16.66 5.52 -7.90
N GLU A 70 -15.94 5.20 -6.83
CA GLU A 70 -16.22 4.07 -5.97
C GLU A 70 -16.78 4.58 -4.62
N THR A 71 -17.87 3.96 -4.20
CA THR A 71 -18.43 4.10 -2.85
C THR A 71 -18.60 2.71 -2.25
N ASP A 72 -18.84 2.61 -0.95
CA ASP A 72 -19.12 1.33 -0.28
C ASP A 72 -20.28 0.52 -0.90
N ARG A 73 -21.17 1.18 -1.65
CA ARG A 73 -22.41 0.58 -2.16
C ARG A 73 -22.50 0.52 -3.68
N SER A 74 -21.70 1.30 -4.40
CA SER A 74 -21.86 1.47 -5.84
C SER A 74 -20.57 1.85 -6.55
N LEU A 75 -20.51 1.50 -7.82
CA LEU A 75 -19.48 1.93 -8.75
C LEU A 75 -20.15 2.73 -9.86
N ARG A 76 -19.82 4.01 -9.96
CA ARG A 76 -20.38 4.94 -10.94
C ARG A 76 -19.36 5.23 -12.03
N PHE A 77 -19.81 5.23 -13.27
CA PHE A 77 -19.04 5.57 -14.45
C PHE A 77 -19.63 6.76 -15.18
N ASN A 78 -18.75 7.63 -15.68
CA ASN A 78 -19.11 8.76 -16.53
C ASN A 78 -18.26 8.70 -17.80
N LEU A 79 -18.92 8.59 -18.96
CA LEU A 79 -18.28 8.58 -20.27
C LEU A 79 -18.40 9.98 -20.89
N TYR A 80 -17.29 10.51 -21.38
CA TYR A 80 -17.20 11.81 -22.03
C TYR A 80 -16.59 11.66 -23.42
N THR A 81 -16.94 12.60 -24.30
CA THR A 81 -16.25 12.81 -25.58
C THR A 81 -14.83 13.35 -25.37
N LYS A 82 -13.98 13.31 -26.41
CA LYS A 82 -12.68 13.98 -26.44
C LYS A 82 -12.72 15.45 -26.00
N ASN A 83 -13.82 16.16 -26.31
CA ASN A 83 -14.01 17.57 -25.97
C ASN A 83 -14.52 17.80 -24.53
N GLY A 84 -14.64 16.75 -23.71
CA GLY A 84 -15.09 16.85 -22.32
C GLY A 84 -16.60 16.90 -22.13
N SER A 85 -17.40 16.87 -23.20
CA SER A 85 -18.86 16.76 -23.09
C SER A 85 -19.27 15.38 -22.59
N ARG A 86 -20.06 15.32 -21.51
CA ARG A 86 -20.55 14.07 -20.93
C ARG A 86 -21.59 13.42 -21.85
N MET A 87 -21.34 12.17 -22.23
CA MET A 87 -22.21 11.40 -23.11
C MET A 87 -23.18 10.52 -22.33
N ARG A 88 -22.68 9.72 -21.40
CA ARG A 88 -23.44 8.67 -20.71
C ARG A 88 -22.96 8.50 -19.28
N ILE A 89 -23.85 8.00 -18.43
CA ILE A 89 -23.59 7.66 -17.04
C ILE A 89 -24.12 6.25 -16.82
N SER A 90 -23.40 5.47 -16.03
CA SER A 90 -23.85 4.18 -15.52
C SER A 90 -23.52 4.09 -14.04
N GLU A 91 -24.37 3.43 -13.27
CA GLU A 91 -24.11 3.16 -11.86
C GLU A 91 -24.53 1.74 -11.54
N SER A 92 -23.58 0.95 -11.05
CA SER A 92 -23.81 -0.45 -10.70
C SER A 92 -23.62 -0.68 -9.20
N PRO A 93 -24.53 -1.39 -8.52
CA PRO A 93 -24.39 -1.68 -7.10
C PRO A 93 -23.24 -2.67 -6.84
N LEU A 94 -22.41 -2.36 -5.85
CA LEU A 94 -21.31 -3.22 -5.39
C LEU A 94 -21.82 -4.24 -4.36
N ARG A 95 -22.31 -5.38 -4.85
CA ARG A 95 -22.71 -6.49 -3.97
C ARG A 95 -21.47 -7.32 -3.60
N ARG A 96 -21.10 -7.33 -2.31
CA ARG A 96 -19.95 -8.09 -1.77
C ARG A 96 -18.63 -7.75 -2.49
N ARG A 97 -18.43 -6.47 -2.85
CA ARG A 97 -17.24 -5.99 -3.59
C ARG A 97 -16.95 -6.78 -4.88
N ASN A 98 -17.99 -7.21 -5.59
CA ASN A 98 -17.83 -7.88 -6.88
C ASN A 98 -17.64 -6.85 -8.01
N PHE A 99 -16.43 -6.29 -8.10
CA PHE A 99 -16.08 -5.27 -9.09
C PHE A 99 -16.23 -5.77 -10.54
N HIS A 100 -15.87 -7.01 -10.83
CA HIS A 100 -16.03 -7.59 -12.17
C HIS A 100 -17.48 -7.50 -12.67
N ARG A 101 -18.46 -7.86 -11.83
CA ARG A 101 -19.87 -7.75 -12.23
C ARG A 101 -20.29 -6.29 -12.43
N ALA A 102 -19.88 -5.40 -11.53
CA ALA A 102 -20.26 -3.99 -11.60
C ALA A 102 -19.65 -3.30 -12.83
N VAL A 103 -18.38 -3.57 -13.13
CA VAL A 103 -17.67 -3.09 -14.32
C VAL A 103 -18.33 -3.65 -15.59
N ALA A 104 -18.53 -4.97 -15.69
CA ALA A 104 -19.15 -5.57 -16.88
C ALA A 104 -20.55 -5.00 -17.15
N THR A 105 -21.37 -4.84 -16.10
CA THR A 105 -22.72 -4.26 -16.22
C THR A 105 -22.62 -2.81 -16.71
N SER A 106 -21.76 -2.01 -16.06
CA SER A 106 -21.65 -0.59 -16.40
C SER A 106 -21.09 -0.32 -17.78
N LEU A 107 -20.03 -1.03 -18.18
CA LEU A 107 -19.49 -0.91 -19.52
C LEU A 107 -20.49 -1.39 -20.58
N SER A 108 -21.30 -2.42 -20.27
CA SER A 108 -22.32 -2.88 -21.20
C SER A 108 -23.40 -1.82 -21.46
N GLU A 109 -23.81 -1.10 -20.42
CA GLU A 109 -24.76 0.01 -20.52
C GLU A 109 -24.14 1.22 -21.24
N LEU A 110 -22.91 1.59 -20.88
CA LEU A 110 -22.23 2.73 -21.49
C LEU A 110 -22.02 2.55 -23.00
N PHE A 111 -21.66 1.35 -23.46
CA PHE A 111 -21.32 1.11 -24.87
C PHE A 111 -22.42 0.39 -25.66
N ASN A 112 -23.57 0.04 -25.04
CA ASN A 112 -24.62 -0.79 -25.65
C ASN A 112 -24.11 -2.11 -26.25
N GLN A 113 -23.09 -2.71 -25.61
CA GLN A 113 -22.46 -3.95 -26.06
C GLN A 113 -22.33 -4.91 -24.89
N ARG A 114 -22.40 -6.23 -25.13
CA ARG A 114 -22.29 -7.19 -24.03
C ARG A 114 -20.82 -7.40 -23.64
N VAL A 115 -20.43 -6.87 -22.49
CA VAL A 115 -19.10 -7.09 -21.90
C VAL A 115 -19.08 -8.41 -21.14
N ARG A 116 -18.04 -9.22 -21.40
CA ARG A 116 -17.86 -10.52 -20.73
C ARG A 116 -16.48 -10.56 -20.08
N LEU A 117 -16.44 -10.27 -18.79
CA LEU A 117 -15.26 -10.45 -17.97
C LEU A 117 -15.16 -11.90 -17.52
N GLN A 118 -13.98 -12.49 -17.68
CA GLN A 118 -13.72 -13.76 -17.01
C GLN A 118 -13.59 -13.46 -15.52
N ARG A 119 -14.22 -14.28 -14.68
CA ARG A 119 -14.01 -14.16 -13.24
C ARG A 119 -12.58 -14.62 -13.01
N GLY A 120 -11.65 -13.68 -12.84
CA GLY A 120 -10.26 -14.03 -12.61
C GLY A 120 -10.17 -14.98 -11.42
N GLU A 121 -9.84 -16.25 -11.68
CA GLU A 121 -9.08 -16.99 -10.68
C GLU A 121 -7.84 -16.16 -10.40
N ARG A 122 -7.42 -16.00 -9.14
CA ARG A 122 -6.17 -15.30 -8.82
C ARG A 122 -5.06 -15.94 -9.65
N GLN A 123 -4.65 -15.28 -10.73
CA GLN A 123 -3.90 -15.93 -11.82
C GLN A 123 -2.42 -16.10 -11.51
N TYR A 124 -1.92 -15.54 -10.41
CA TYR A 124 -0.56 -15.78 -9.98
C TYR A 124 -0.55 -16.98 -9.01
N PRO A 125 0.02 -18.13 -9.41
CA PRO A 125 0.11 -19.30 -8.54
C PRO A 125 1.05 -18.97 -7.37
N LEU A 126 0.48 -18.57 -6.23
CA LEU A 126 1.25 -18.51 -5.00
C LEU A 126 1.61 -19.94 -4.61
N ARG A 127 2.88 -20.17 -4.27
CA ARG A 127 3.26 -21.42 -3.59
C ARG A 127 2.41 -21.51 -2.31
N ILE A 128 1.96 -22.72 -1.95
CA ILE A 128 0.95 -22.99 -0.89
C ILE A 128 1.25 -22.32 0.47
N ALA A 129 2.52 -21.94 0.73
CA ALA A 129 2.96 -21.31 1.97
C ALA A 129 3.22 -19.79 1.87
N VAL A 130 3.01 -19.17 0.72
CA VAL A 130 3.26 -17.74 0.50
C VAL A 130 1.95 -16.97 0.60
N ARG A 131 1.94 -15.97 1.46
CA ARG A 131 0.85 -14.99 1.58
C ARG A 131 1.31 -13.68 0.98
N SER A 132 0.42 -12.97 0.33
CA SER A 132 0.69 -11.63 -0.18
C SER A 132 -0.38 -10.63 0.21
N HIS A 133 0.04 -9.38 0.28
CA HIS A 133 -0.80 -8.21 0.38
C HIS A 133 -0.34 -7.24 -0.71
N VAL A 134 -1.29 -6.74 -1.48
CA VAL A 134 -1.05 -5.77 -2.55
C VAL A 134 -1.92 -4.58 -2.24
N GLU A 135 -1.29 -3.42 -2.21
CA GLU A 135 -1.94 -2.15 -2.01
C GLU A 135 -1.60 -1.27 -3.20
N LYS A 136 -2.63 -0.78 -3.88
CA LYS A 136 -2.47 0.12 -5.00
C LYS A 136 -2.37 1.55 -4.46
N ILE A 137 -1.15 2.07 -4.42
CA ILE A 137 -0.84 3.43 -3.98
C ILE A 137 -1.31 4.42 -5.03
N ASP A 138 -0.87 4.17 -6.26
CA ASP A 138 -1.22 4.91 -7.44
C ASP A 138 -1.49 3.89 -8.54
N SER A 139 -2.03 4.41 -9.60
CA SER A 139 -2.50 3.77 -10.79
C SER A 139 -1.59 2.70 -11.42
N ALA A 140 -0.27 2.91 -11.32
CA ALA A 140 0.77 1.97 -11.70
C ALA A 140 1.75 1.72 -10.56
N ILE A 141 1.50 2.27 -9.37
CA ILE A 141 2.39 2.16 -8.21
C ILE A 141 1.72 1.24 -7.19
N TYR A 142 2.34 0.10 -6.99
CA TYR A 142 1.87 -0.92 -6.07
C TYR A 142 2.85 -1.09 -4.95
N PHE A 143 2.36 -1.09 -3.73
CA PHE A 143 3.08 -1.68 -2.62
C PHE A 143 2.71 -3.16 -2.53
N ILE A 144 3.72 -4.00 -2.64
CA ILE A 144 3.56 -5.45 -2.57
C ILE A 144 4.34 -5.93 -1.35
N ARG A 145 3.65 -6.71 -0.53
CA ARG A 145 4.19 -7.41 0.62
C ARG A 145 3.98 -8.90 0.41
N VAL A 146 5.06 -9.67 0.49
CA VAL A 146 5.03 -11.12 0.36
C VAL A 146 5.71 -11.73 1.58
N HIS A 147 5.05 -12.69 2.24
CA HIS A 147 5.63 -13.36 3.40
C HIS A 147 5.39 -14.87 3.41
N THR A 148 6.31 -15.59 4.05
CA THR A 148 6.23 -17.03 4.30
C THR A 148 6.62 -17.33 5.74
N GLY A 149 5.91 -18.27 6.38
CA GLY A 149 6.29 -18.83 7.68
C GLY A 149 7.22 -20.04 7.60
N ASP A 150 7.58 -20.47 6.38
CA ASP A 150 8.38 -21.67 6.13
C ASP A 150 9.68 -21.31 5.39
N TYR A 151 10.80 -21.62 6.04
CA TYR A 151 12.16 -21.30 5.61
C TYR A 151 12.52 -21.92 4.25
N ARG A 152 11.85 -23.02 3.86
CA ARG A 152 12.09 -23.69 2.57
C ARG A 152 11.64 -22.86 1.37
N PHE A 153 10.86 -21.80 1.61
CA PHE A 153 10.31 -20.93 0.56
C PHE A 153 10.88 -19.52 0.56
N ILE A 154 11.95 -19.26 1.31
CA ILE A 154 12.62 -17.94 1.31
C ILE A 154 13.06 -17.56 -0.10
N ASP A 155 13.68 -18.50 -0.81
CA ASP A 155 14.14 -18.29 -2.19
C ASP A 155 12.98 -18.04 -3.17
N GLY A 156 11.76 -18.47 -2.81
CA GLY A 156 10.54 -18.24 -3.59
C GLY A 156 9.82 -16.93 -3.30
N LEU A 157 10.25 -16.15 -2.29
CA LEU A 157 9.61 -14.86 -1.95
C LEU A 157 9.80 -13.83 -3.06
N GLU A 158 11.02 -13.72 -3.59
CA GLU A 158 11.35 -12.79 -4.67
C GLU A 158 10.64 -13.18 -5.96
N GLU A 159 10.65 -14.46 -6.32
CA GLU A 159 9.88 -14.98 -7.46
C GLU A 159 8.38 -14.67 -7.31
N SER A 160 7.81 -14.89 -6.13
CA SER A 160 6.40 -14.59 -5.85
C SER A 160 6.11 -13.08 -5.94
N PHE A 161 6.96 -12.24 -5.37
CA PHE A 161 6.86 -10.78 -5.48
C PHE A 161 6.89 -10.32 -6.93
N LEU A 162 7.85 -10.82 -7.73
CA LEU A 162 7.98 -10.46 -9.15
C LEU A 162 6.81 -10.98 -9.99
N ASN A 163 6.24 -12.14 -9.66
CA ASN A 163 5.04 -12.65 -10.34
C ASN A 163 3.80 -11.81 -10.04
N ILE A 164 3.65 -11.36 -8.79
CA ILE A 164 2.59 -10.41 -8.43
C ILE A 164 2.83 -9.08 -9.15
N ALA A 165 4.07 -8.57 -9.16
CA ALA A 165 4.45 -7.36 -9.90
C ALA A 165 4.06 -7.46 -11.38
N ARG A 166 4.47 -8.53 -12.08
CA ARG A 166 4.10 -8.81 -13.48
C ARG A 166 2.59 -8.82 -13.71
N HIS A 167 1.85 -9.36 -12.76
CA HIS A 167 0.40 -9.46 -12.88
C HIS A 167 -0.27 -8.09 -12.86
N HIS A 168 0.12 -7.22 -11.91
CA HIS A 168 -0.45 -5.88 -11.79
C HIS A 168 0.15 -4.88 -12.79
N THR A 169 1.37 -5.14 -13.24
CA THR A 169 2.13 -4.26 -14.13
C THR A 169 2.86 -5.13 -15.14
N SER A 170 2.33 -5.25 -16.36
CA SER A 170 2.90 -6.16 -17.38
C SER A 170 4.40 -5.97 -17.56
N ASN A 171 4.83 -4.70 -17.57
CA ASN A 171 6.20 -4.23 -17.58
C ASN A 171 6.39 -3.30 -16.37
N TYR A 172 7.53 -3.37 -15.66
CA TYR A 172 7.70 -2.61 -14.41
C TYR A 172 9.12 -2.24 -14.00
N LYS A 173 9.25 -1.12 -13.29
CA LYS A 173 10.39 -0.78 -12.44
C LYS A 173 10.06 -1.20 -11.01
N THR A 174 10.84 -2.09 -10.41
CA THR A 174 10.65 -2.47 -9.01
C THR A 174 11.77 -1.94 -8.13
N TRP A 175 11.40 -1.38 -7.00
CA TRP A 175 12.29 -1.22 -5.86
C TRP A 175 11.77 -2.11 -4.74
N TYR A 176 12.59 -2.97 -4.16
CA TYR A 176 12.17 -3.76 -3.00
C TYR A 176 13.33 -3.98 -2.05
N ARG A 177 12.99 -4.00 -0.76
CA ARG A 177 13.92 -4.25 0.33
C ARG A 177 13.54 -5.57 0.98
N HIS A 178 14.51 -6.45 1.11
CA HIS A 178 14.38 -7.59 2.01
C HIS A 178 14.49 -7.07 3.44
N THR A 179 13.42 -7.19 4.21
CA THR A 179 13.51 -7.10 5.66
C THR A 179 13.91 -8.48 6.18
N LYS A 180 15.14 -8.61 6.70
CA LYS A 180 15.61 -9.89 7.25
C LYS A 180 14.94 -10.14 8.61
N GLU A 181 14.39 -11.34 8.75
CA GLU A 181 14.00 -11.99 10.01
C GLU A 181 13.01 -11.21 10.90
N GLN A 182 11.71 -11.41 10.69
CA GLN A 182 10.72 -11.12 11.72
C GLN A 182 10.33 -12.41 12.45
N ARG A 183 10.50 -12.46 13.78
CA ARG A 183 9.94 -13.55 14.59
C ARG A 183 8.45 -13.30 14.82
N ASP A 184 7.61 -14.16 14.27
CA ASP A 184 6.19 -14.18 14.60
C ASP A 184 5.90 -15.14 15.75
N SER A 185 5.14 -14.65 16.72
CA SER A 185 4.61 -15.44 17.83
C SER A 185 3.11 -15.46 17.63
N GLN A 186 2.60 -16.47 16.92
CA GLN A 186 1.17 -16.57 16.61
C GLN A 186 0.29 -16.99 17.81
N TYR A 187 0.86 -17.40 18.95
CA TYR A 187 0.07 -17.84 20.10
C TYR A 187 0.67 -17.35 21.42
N GLY A 188 -0.01 -16.41 22.06
CA GLY A 188 0.44 -15.64 23.23
C GLY A 188 0.81 -16.40 24.50
N LEU A 189 0.88 -17.74 24.51
CA LEU A 189 1.27 -18.53 25.70
C LEU A 189 2.08 -19.80 25.40
N MET A 190 2.32 -20.16 24.12
CA MET A 190 3.20 -21.27 23.75
C MET A 190 4.26 -20.78 22.77
N VAL A 191 5.54 -20.95 23.12
CA VAL A 191 6.69 -20.54 22.32
C VAL A 191 6.86 -21.51 21.14
N THR A 192 5.96 -21.47 20.17
CA THR A 192 6.21 -21.97 18.81
C THR A 192 6.51 -20.76 17.93
N SER A 193 7.70 -20.19 18.08
CA SER A 193 8.13 -19.08 17.22
C SER A 193 8.30 -19.60 15.79
N THR A 194 7.45 -19.18 14.87
CA THR A 194 7.69 -19.38 13.44
C THR A 194 8.49 -18.20 12.92
N LEU A 195 9.62 -18.49 12.27
CA LEU A 195 10.40 -17.46 11.59
C LEU A 195 9.64 -17.05 10.33
N THR A 196 9.05 -15.86 10.35
CA THR A 196 8.41 -15.28 9.17
C THR A 196 9.44 -14.48 8.38
N HIS A 197 9.54 -14.79 7.10
CA HIS A 197 10.36 -14.04 6.15
C HIS A 197 9.44 -13.19 5.31
N GLU A 198 9.81 -11.93 5.13
CA GLU A 198 8.97 -10.94 4.47
C GLU A 198 9.80 -10.12 3.48
N LEU A 199 9.23 -9.92 2.29
CA LEU A 199 9.75 -9.06 1.24
C LEU A 199 8.70 -7.98 0.98
N ARG A 200 9.13 -6.72 1.11
CA ARG A 200 8.30 -5.53 0.85
C ARG A 200 8.92 -4.74 -0.28
N GLY A 201 8.09 -4.22 -1.17
CA GLY A 201 8.57 -3.42 -2.27
C GLY A 201 7.50 -2.60 -2.95
N ILE A 202 7.99 -1.63 -3.72
CA ILE A 202 7.22 -0.75 -4.57
C ILE A 202 7.44 -1.19 -6.01
N VAL A 203 6.35 -1.29 -6.74
CA VAL A 203 6.33 -1.68 -8.15
C VAL A 203 5.72 -0.55 -8.92
N ILE A 204 6.44 -0.05 -9.91
CA ILE A 204 5.95 0.96 -10.84
C ILE A 204 5.77 0.31 -12.20
N GLY A 205 4.55 0.31 -12.72
CA GLY A 205 4.29 -0.06 -14.10
C GLY A 205 4.94 0.94 -15.07
N ILE A 206 5.64 0.42 -16.06
CA ILE A 206 6.27 1.17 -17.14
C ILE A 206 5.74 0.66 -18.48
N GLU A 207 5.60 1.53 -19.47
CA GLU A 207 5.12 1.11 -20.79
C GLU A 207 6.28 0.62 -21.66
N GLY A 208 6.13 -0.53 -22.33
CA GLY A 208 7.03 -0.98 -23.40
C GLY A 208 8.47 -1.36 -23.02
N GLU A 209 8.88 -1.19 -21.76
CA GLU A 209 10.23 -1.51 -21.28
C GLU A 209 10.29 -2.90 -20.62
N GLU A 210 11.47 -3.54 -20.65
CA GLU A 210 11.75 -4.74 -19.86
C GLU A 210 11.69 -4.43 -18.35
N PRO A 211 11.42 -5.43 -17.49
CA PRO A 211 11.46 -5.22 -16.04
C PRO A 211 12.84 -4.76 -15.55
N ILE A 212 12.89 -3.70 -14.74
CA ILE A 212 14.13 -3.14 -14.20
C ILE A 212 14.05 -3.08 -12.67
N ARG A 213 15.12 -3.52 -12.00
CA ARG A 213 15.28 -3.31 -10.56
C ARG A 213 15.95 -1.97 -10.29
N LEU A 214 15.34 -1.14 -9.46
CA LEU A 214 15.86 0.15 -9.01
C LEU A 214 16.71 -0.01 -7.75
N ASN A 215 17.74 0.81 -7.61
CA ASN A 215 18.56 0.88 -6.39
C ASN A 215 17.87 1.70 -5.29
N GLU A 216 17.07 2.69 -5.67
CA GLU A 216 16.38 3.61 -4.78
C GLU A 216 14.87 3.65 -5.09
N PRO A 217 14.02 4.04 -4.12
CA PRO A 217 12.62 4.27 -4.38
C PRO A 217 12.44 5.36 -5.45
N PRO A 218 11.46 5.20 -6.35
CA PRO A 218 11.20 6.19 -7.40
C PRO A 218 10.62 7.50 -6.83
N ASP A 219 11.01 8.65 -7.41
CA ASP A 219 10.64 10.00 -6.93
C ASP A 219 9.13 10.20 -6.74
N VAL A 220 8.33 9.62 -7.63
CA VAL A 220 6.86 9.69 -7.55
C VAL A 220 6.33 9.02 -6.28
N TYR A 221 6.96 7.93 -5.84
CA TYR A 221 6.63 7.30 -4.57
C TYR A 221 7.06 8.18 -3.41
N LEU A 222 8.28 8.74 -3.45
CA LEU A 222 8.73 9.67 -2.40
C LEU A 222 7.81 10.89 -2.27
N SER A 223 7.36 11.43 -3.41
CA SER A 223 6.41 12.55 -3.46
C SER A 223 5.06 12.16 -2.85
N TYR A 224 4.50 11.00 -3.24
CA TYR A 224 3.27 10.47 -2.63
C TYR A 224 3.43 10.28 -1.11
N MET A 225 4.54 9.68 -0.67
CA MET A 225 4.80 9.46 0.74
C MET A 225 4.85 10.79 1.50
N ASN A 226 5.55 11.79 0.95
CA ASN A 226 5.61 13.12 1.55
C ASN A 226 4.23 13.81 1.58
N GLU A 227 3.45 13.74 0.49
CA GLU A 227 2.09 14.32 0.43
C GLU A 227 1.14 13.69 1.45
N GLN A 228 1.34 12.41 1.75
CA GLN A 228 0.52 11.67 2.71
C GLN A 228 1.10 11.67 4.14
N ASN A 229 2.20 12.41 4.39
CA ASN A 229 2.96 12.34 5.65
C ASN A 229 3.33 10.91 6.06
N LEU A 230 3.69 10.08 5.08
CA LEU A 230 4.08 8.69 5.28
C LEU A 230 5.61 8.56 5.22
N THR A 231 6.18 7.77 6.14
CA THR A 231 7.61 7.45 6.11
C THR A 231 7.86 6.20 5.24
N PRO A 232 8.80 6.22 4.28
CA PRO A 232 9.13 5.05 3.46
C PRO A 232 9.34 3.76 4.27
N GLY A 233 8.73 2.63 3.88
CA GLY A 233 8.94 1.35 4.57
C GLY A 233 8.24 1.18 5.93
N ILE A 234 7.61 2.23 6.47
CA ILE A 234 6.62 2.15 7.54
C ILE A 234 5.26 1.81 6.90
N ASP A 235 4.49 0.92 7.54
CA ASP A 235 3.25 0.32 7.00
C ASP A 235 2.29 1.41 6.46
N ILE A 236 1.84 1.30 5.22
CA ILE A 236 1.03 2.32 4.53
C ILE A 236 -0.38 2.44 5.14
N SER A 237 -0.72 1.52 6.05
CA SER A 237 -1.92 1.60 6.88
C SER A 237 -1.87 2.67 7.98
N PHE A 238 -0.79 3.46 8.11
CA PHE A 238 -0.70 4.58 9.05
C PHE A 238 -1.25 5.89 8.49
N HIS A 239 -2.53 5.94 8.13
CA HIS A 239 -3.26 7.19 8.26
C HIS A 239 -3.34 7.50 9.75
N ALA A 240 -2.45 8.36 10.25
CA ALA A 240 -2.67 8.97 11.54
C ALA A 240 -3.92 9.84 11.43
N GLU A 241 -4.94 9.57 12.25
CA GLU A 241 -6.04 10.51 12.49
C GLU A 241 -5.49 11.69 13.31
N THR A 242 -4.56 12.45 12.75
CA THR A 242 -4.13 13.74 13.32
C THR A 242 -5.23 14.76 13.08
N THR A 243 -5.56 15.52 14.11
CA THR A 243 -6.43 16.70 14.00
C THR A 243 -5.56 17.95 14.14
N ASP A 244 -6.14 19.12 13.86
CA ASP A 244 -5.48 20.44 14.02
C ASP A 244 -5.05 20.78 15.47
N SER A 245 -5.10 19.82 16.39
CA SER A 245 -4.81 19.97 17.81
C SER A 245 -3.99 18.82 18.40
N THR A 246 -3.55 17.85 17.59
CA THR A 246 -2.83 16.66 18.06
C THR A 246 -1.66 16.32 17.16
N GLY A 247 -0.61 15.73 17.75
CA GLY A 247 0.49 15.07 17.04
C GLY A 247 0.52 13.58 17.37
N VAL A 248 1.42 12.84 16.72
CA VAL A 248 1.62 11.40 16.95
C VAL A 248 3.05 11.13 17.37
N VAL A 249 3.19 10.42 18.49
CA VAL A 249 4.49 9.95 18.95
C VAL A 249 4.60 8.45 18.74
N PHE A 250 5.69 8.04 18.11
CA PHE A 250 6.10 6.67 17.97
C PHE A 250 7.26 6.37 18.89
N ILE A 251 7.17 5.31 19.70
CA ILE A 251 8.25 4.92 20.62
C ILE A 251 8.71 3.51 20.26
N ALA A 252 9.84 3.42 19.58
CA ALA A 252 10.47 2.20 19.14
C ALA A 252 11.32 1.56 20.25
N ARG A 253 11.29 0.23 20.32
CA ARG A 253 12.22 -0.56 21.13
C ARG A 253 12.89 -1.65 20.31
N ASP A 254 14.16 -1.42 19.99
CA ASP A 254 15.06 -2.43 19.47
C ASP A 254 16.34 -2.52 20.31
N THR A 255 16.24 -3.25 21.43
CA THR A 255 17.34 -3.41 22.40
C THR A 255 18.12 -4.72 22.20
N GLY A 256 17.96 -5.35 21.02
CA GLY A 256 18.66 -6.60 20.68
C GLY A 256 18.29 -7.81 21.57
N PRO A 257 19.06 -8.91 21.46
CA PRO A 257 18.74 -10.17 22.15
C PRO A 257 18.84 -10.07 23.68
N ILE A 258 19.78 -9.27 24.21
CA ILE A 258 20.00 -9.09 25.64
C ILE A 258 18.79 -8.39 26.29
N GLY A 259 18.15 -7.46 25.58
CA GLY A 259 16.97 -6.75 26.07
C GLY A 259 15.70 -7.61 26.16
N ARG A 260 15.62 -8.77 25.49
CA ARG A 260 14.36 -9.55 25.34
C ARG A 260 13.70 -9.96 26.66
N LEU A 261 14.48 -10.17 27.72
CA LEU A 261 13.97 -10.60 29.02
C LEU A 261 13.40 -9.45 29.87
N LEU A 262 13.61 -8.21 29.44
CA LEU A 262 13.20 -7.02 30.19
C LEU A 262 11.99 -6.38 29.50
N LYS A 263 11.04 -5.86 30.29
CA LYS A 263 9.99 -4.94 29.81
C LYS A 263 10.37 -3.53 30.24
N TYR A 264 10.19 -2.57 29.34
CA TYR A 264 10.28 -1.16 29.70
C TYR A 264 8.87 -0.61 29.91
N THR A 265 8.78 0.34 30.81
CA THR A 265 7.55 1.04 31.13
C THR A 265 7.69 2.48 30.68
N VAL A 266 6.78 2.90 29.82
CA VAL A 266 6.67 4.25 29.27
C VAL A 266 5.72 5.04 30.15
N PHE A 267 6.14 6.27 30.44
CA PHE A 267 5.38 7.27 31.17
C PHE A 267 5.16 8.48 30.26
N ILE A 268 3.97 9.07 30.36
CA ILE A 268 3.60 10.32 29.69
C ILE A 268 3.06 11.26 30.75
N ASN A 269 3.63 12.45 30.85
CA ASN A 269 3.33 13.47 31.86
C ASN A 269 3.32 12.90 33.29
N GLY A 270 4.36 12.11 33.60
CA GLY A 270 4.52 11.44 34.90
C GLY A 270 3.57 10.25 35.17
N LYS A 271 2.61 9.98 34.29
CA LYS A 271 1.64 8.89 34.44
C LYS A 271 2.09 7.65 33.69
N TRP A 272 1.87 6.49 34.31
CA TRP A 272 2.08 5.20 33.64
C TRP A 272 1.20 5.12 32.41
N PHE A 273 1.79 4.79 31.26
CA PHE A 273 1.08 4.68 30.00
C PHE A 273 1.11 3.25 29.45
N CYS A 274 2.31 2.69 29.27
CA CYS A 274 2.39 1.39 28.61
C CYS A 274 3.65 0.60 28.95
N ASN A 275 3.53 -0.73 28.93
CA ASN A 275 4.69 -1.62 28.95
C ASN A 275 5.05 -2.03 27.52
N ILE A 276 6.29 -1.77 27.11
CA ILE A 276 6.79 -2.08 25.78
C ILE A 276 7.78 -3.26 25.82
N ALA A 277 7.47 -4.31 25.06
CA ALA A 277 8.33 -5.47 24.86
C ALA A 277 9.41 -5.19 23.79
N ASN A 278 10.46 -6.01 23.73
CA ASN A 278 11.50 -5.86 22.71
C ASN A 278 10.93 -6.15 21.30
N ALA A 279 11.50 -5.51 20.27
CA ALA A 279 11.04 -5.59 18.88
C ALA A 279 9.59 -5.11 18.69
N ARG A 280 9.18 -4.13 19.50
CA ARG A 280 7.87 -3.48 19.43
C ARG A 280 8.03 -1.98 19.34
N TYR A 281 6.99 -1.31 18.88
CA TYR A 281 6.83 0.13 19.05
C TYR A 281 5.44 0.47 19.55
N ILE A 282 5.31 1.63 20.16
CA ILE A 282 4.04 2.24 20.56
C ILE A 282 3.71 3.32 19.55
N LYS A 283 2.43 3.45 19.18
CA LYS A 283 1.88 4.63 18.48
C LYS A 283 0.89 5.28 19.44
N HIS A 284 1.05 6.57 19.73
CA HIS A 284 0.13 7.29 20.60
C HIS A 284 -0.12 8.70 20.09
N ILE A 285 -1.38 9.14 20.13
CA ILE A 285 -1.79 10.50 19.74
C ILE A 285 -1.71 11.36 20.99
N LEU A 286 -0.97 12.46 20.92
CA LEU A 286 -0.80 13.40 22.01
C LEU A 286 -1.34 14.79 21.63
N PRO A 287 -1.87 15.55 22.60
CA PRO A 287 -2.28 16.92 22.36
C PRO A 287 -1.05 17.78 22.02
N ALA A 288 -1.25 18.78 21.15
CA ALA A 288 -0.23 19.76 20.84
C ALA A 288 0.22 20.55 22.09
N GLY A 289 1.47 21.00 22.07
CA GLY A 289 2.17 21.69 23.15
C GLY A 289 3.11 20.77 23.94
N GLU A 290 3.59 21.27 25.07
CA GLU A 290 4.61 20.61 25.89
C GLU A 290 4.12 19.28 26.49
N GLN A 291 4.78 18.18 26.12
CA GLN A 291 4.58 16.84 26.65
C GLN A 291 5.88 16.29 27.23
N THR A 292 5.79 15.63 28.38
CA THR A 292 6.95 14.99 29.01
C THR A 292 6.86 13.49 28.91
N LEU A 293 7.87 12.83 28.36
CA LEU A 293 7.92 11.38 28.21
C LEU A 293 9.10 10.80 28.98
N ALA A 294 8.92 9.60 29.51
CA ALA A 294 9.98 8.90 30.21
C ALA A 294 9.92 7.40 29.95
N VAL A 295 11.05 6.73 30.09
CA VAL A 295 11.11 5.27 30.05
C VAL A 295 11.95 4.75 31.21
N GLN A 296 11.46 3.72 31.89
CA GLN A 296 12.25 3.03 32.92
C GLN A 296 12.06 1.52 32.86
N ARG A 297 13.01 0.83 33.49
CA ARG A 297 13.00 -0.63 33.59
C ARG A 297 12.05 -1.05 34.72
N SER A 298 10.81 -1.36 34.35
CA SER A 298 9.70 -1.80 35.20
C SER A 298 9.22 -0.84 36.30
N GLY A 299 8.08 -1.17 36.90
CA GLY A 299 7.40 -0.38 37.93
C GLY A 299 6.25 0.46 37.35
N ASP A 300 5.24 0.70 38.18
CA ASP A 300 4.02 1.46 37.87
C ASP A 300 4.15 2.96 38.22
N ARG A 301 5.24 3.35 38.89
CA ARG A 301 5.52 4.72 39.30
C ARG A 301 6.83 5.22 38.70
N LEU A 302 6.81 6.46 38.22
CA LEU A 302 7.98 7.15 37.73
C LEU A 302 8.95 7.41 38.88
N ARG A 303 10.19 6.96 38.74
CA ARG A 303 11.24 7.23 39.72
C ARG A 303 11.80 8.62 39.51
N SER A 304 12.18 9.29 40.59
CA SER A 304 12.84 10.60 40.55
C SER A 304 14.20 10.58 39.83
N SER A 305 14.80 9.42 39.65
CA SER A 305 16.06 9.24 38.91
C SER A 305 15.88 8.85 37.45
N THR A 306 14.64 8.69 36.98
CA THR A 306 14.34 8.40 35.58
C THR A 306 14.53 9.66 34.75
N GLN A 307 15.25 9.55 33.62
CA GLN A 307 15.42 10.66 32.70
C GLN A 307 14.13 10.89 31.93
N GLU A 308 13.71 12.15 31.89
CA GLU A 308 12.55 12.62 31.13
C GLU A 308 13.04 13.39 29.90
N ILE A 309 12.30 13.28 28.80
CA ILE A 309 12.42 14.12 27.61
C ILE A 309 11.17 14.99 27.51
N THR A 310 11.35 16.27 27.29
CA THR A 310 10.26 17.21 27.03
C THR A 310 10.21 17.48 25.54
N LEU A 311 9.04 17.28 24.94
CA LEU A 311 8.76 17.52 23.54
C LEU A 311 7.74 18.65 23.45
N ASP A 312 7.95 19.60 22.54
CA ASP A 312 6.93 20.58 22.19
C ASP A 312 6.25 20.12 20.91
N ILE A 313 5.04 19.55 21.03
CA ILE A 313 4.39 18.85 19.91
C ILE A 313 3.57 19.85 19.09
N GLU A 314 3.88 20.01 17.81
CA GLU A 314 3.06 20.81 16.89
C GLU A 314 1.83 20.02 16.38
N PRO A 315 0.72 20.69 16.04
CA PRO A 315 -0.42 20.03 15.40
C PRO A 315 -0.02 19.31 14.10
N GLY A 316 -0.40 18.03 13.98
CA GLY A 316 -0.07 17.17 12.84
C GLY A 316 1.35 16.60 12.85
N GLU A 317 2.19 16.98 13.83
CA GLU A 317 3.57 16.53 13.91
C GLU A 317 3.68 15.03 14.19
N ILE A 318 4.69 14.39 13.60
CA ILE A 318 5.06 13.00 13.86
C ILE A 318 6.44 13.00 14.52
N ILE A 319 6.50 12.54 15.76
CA ILE A 319 7.76 12.41 16.50
C ILE A 319 8.14 10.93 16.61
N LEU A 320 9.38 10.62 16.25
CA LEU A 320 9.92 9.27 16.26
C LEU A 320 10.95 9.15 17.39
N LEU A 321 10.70 8.28 18.36
CA LEU A 321 11.58 8.05 19.51
C LEU A 321 12.09 6.61 19.53
N LYS A 322 13.28 6.42 20.09
CA LYS A 322 13.87 5.10 20.39
C LYS A 322 14.22 5.00 21.86
N ILE A 323 13.96 3.83 22.44
CA ILE A 323 14.49 3.46 23.75
C ILE A 323 15.94 3.00 23.58
N VAL A 324 16.87 3.75 24.18
CA VAL A 324 18.29 3.43 24.23
C VAL A 324 18.63 2.88 25.61
N GLN A 325 19.44 1.83 25.65
CA GLN A 325 19.93 1.21 26.88
C GLN A 325 21.46 1.38 26.97
N THR A 326 21.95 1.88 28.11
CA THR A 326 23.39 2.02 28.34
C THR A 326 24.02 0.70 28.79
N SER A 327 25.20 0.38 28.25
CA SER A 327 25.96 -0.84 28.57
C SER A 327 26.53 -0.84 30.00
N GLU A 328 26.94 0.33 30.50
CA GLU A 328 27.66 0.46 31.78
C GLU A 328 26.77 0.19 33.01
N LEU A 329 25.45 0.33 32.86
CA LEU A 329 24.47 0.03 33.88
C LEU A 329 23.26 -0.57 33.17
N LEU A 330 23.09 -1.90 33.23
CA LEU A 330 21.92 -2.68 32.73
C LEU A 330 20.54 -2.19 33.22
N PHE A 331 20.49 -1.05 33.92
CA PHE A 331 19.38 -0.52 34.68
C PHE A 331 18.86 0.82 34.16
N ARG A 332 19.62 1.54 33.31
CA ARG A 332 19.18 2.83 32.76
C ARG A 332 18.79 2.70 31.30
N ALA A 333 17.64 3.27 31.00
CA ALA A 333 17.17 3.50 29.64
C ALA A 333 16.61 4.91 29.56
N PHE A 334 16.68 5.48 28.38
CA PHE A 334 16.14 6.80 28.09
C PHE A 334 15.60 6.83 26.65
N LEU A 335 14.86 7.88 26.34
CA LEU A 335 14.32 8.13 25.01
C LEU A 335 15.29 9.03 24.25
N VAL A 336 15.47 8.73 22.97
CA VAL A 336 16.21 9.55 22.01
C VAL A 336 15.32 9.74 20.80
N GLU A 337 15.24 10.97 20.30
CA GLU A 337 14.57 11.25 19.04
C GLU A 337 15.38 10.68 17.88
N LEU A 338 14.68 10.05 16.94
CA LEU A 338 15.26 9.44 15.76
C LEU A 338 15.15 10.41 14.59
N GLU A 339 16.23 10.50 13.82
CA GLU A 339 16.13 11.07 12.48
C GLU A 339 15.40 10.10 11.54
N ASP A 340 14.78 10.65 10.48
CA ASP A 340 14.00 9.87 9.51
C ASP A 340 14.79 8.67 8.98
N HIS A 341 16.05 8.86 8.63
CA HIS A 341 16.88 7.79 8.07
C HIS A 341 17.11 6.62 9.05
N GLU A 342 17.21 6.89 10.36
CA GLU A 342 17.32 5.85 11.38
C GLU A 342 15.99 5.12 11.58
N ALA A 343 14.88 5.87 11.53
CA ALA A 343 13.55 5.31 11.62
C ALA A 343 13.26 4.32 10.48
N LEU A 344 13.75 4.62 9.26
CA LEU A 344 13.69 3.73 8.10
C LEU A 344 14.41 2.39 8.30
N GLU A 345 15.38 2.33 9.21
CA GLU A 345 16.07 1.08 9.55
C GLU A 345 15.38 0.33 10.68
N ILE A 346 14.81 1.07 11.64
CA ILE A 346 14.29 0.50 12.88
C ILE A 346 12.84 0.05 12.72
N PHE A 347 11.92 0.97 12.39
CA PHE A 347 10.48 0.73 12.44
C PHE A 347 9.97 -0.41 11.55
N PRO A 348 10.49 -0.64 10.33
CA PRO A 348 10.03 -1.74 9.48
C PRO A 348 10.21 -3.12 10.14
N ASN A 349 11.14 -3.24 11.10
CA ASN A 349 11.45 -4.47 11.82
C ASN A 349 10.68 -4.61 13.14
N LEU A 350 9.86 -3.62 13.51
CA LEU A 350 9.09 -3.59 14.76
C LEU A 350 7.62 -3.87 14.53
N ARG A 351 6.94 -4.36 15.56
CA ARG A 351 5.48 -4.54 15.57
C ARG A 351 4.82 -3.54 16.51
N VAL A 352 3.59 -3.14 16.18
CA VAL A 352 2.76 -2.38 17.12
C VAL A 352 2.62 -3.14 18.44
N ASN A 353 2.68 -2.39 19.53
CA ASN A 353 2.32 -2.83 20.86
C ASN A 353 0.84 -2.50 21.10
N GLU A 354 -0.04 -3.47 20.83
CA GLU A 354 -1.50 -3.26 20.80
C GLU A 354 -2.14 -3.07 22.19
N HIS A 355 -1.39 -3.22 23.29
CA HIS A 355 -1.91 -3.21 24.65
C HIS A 355 -1.30 -2.08 25.49
N CYS A 356 -1.65 -0.85 25.12
CA CYS A 356 -1.41 0.36 25.91
C CYS A 356 -2.75 0.91 26.42
N TRP A 357 -2.78 1.43 27.66
CA TRP A 357 -4.03 1.74 28.38
C TRP A 357 -4.10 3.21 28.78
#